data_AF-A0AA40FLR4-F1
#
_entry.id   AF-A0AA40FLR4-F1
#
_cell.length_a   1.000
_cell.length_b   1.000
_cell.length_c   1.000
_cell.angle_alpha   90.00
_cell.angle_beta   90.00
_cell.angle_gamma   90.00
#
_symmetry.space_group_name_H-M   'P 1'
#
loop_
_entity.id
_entity.type
_entity.pdbx_description
1 polymer ?
#
loop_
_entity_poly.entity_id
_entity_poly.type
_entity_poly.pdbx_seq_one_letter_code
_entity_poly.pdbx_strand_id
1 'polypeptide(L)'
;MPAIFGDSRYEAVELIYRELTSAYKQSEIDWTIIHDAGCTRDDTDLPHHVTTPNDLDRLISGTFRSFLAALPVPPTIVTIARSSDDDYCPPENVDQIQIGVLDELRQYLGEVDVQLAYENEEEVH
;
A
#
# COMPACT_ATOMS: atom_id res chain seq x y z
N MET A 1 16.19 -38.47 -0.59
CA MET A 1 15.17 -37.42 -0.45
C MET A 1 15.70 -36.39 0.52
N PRO A 2 15.83 -35.11 0.14
CA PRO A 2 16.36 -34.11 1.08
C PRO A 2 15.28 -33.77 2.10
N ALA A 3 15.64 -33.79 3.37
CA ALA A 3 14.85 -33.21 4.44
C ALA A 3 14.75 -31.70 4.19
N ILE A 4 13.53 -31.20 4.14
CA ILE A 4 13.25 -29.77 4.05
C ILE A 4 13.62 -29.21 5.42
N PHE A 5 14.80 -28.60 5.53
CA PHE A 5 15.23 -27.91 6.74
C PHE A 5 14.20 -26.85 7.07
N GLY A 6 13.50 -27.02 8.20
CA GLY A 6 12.58 -26.04 8.74
C GLY A 6 13.32 -24.72 8.93
N ASP A 7 12.82 -23.70 8.27
CA ASP A 7 13.29 -22.33 8.41
C ASP A 7 13.03 -21.91 9.87
N SER A 8 14.09 -21.49 10.60
CA SER A 8 14.05 -21.23 12.06
C SER A 8 12.99 -20.20 12.47
N ARG A 9 12.49 -19.43 11.50
CA ARG A 9 11.39 -18.48 11.66
C ARG A 9 10.06 -19.14 12.03
N TYR A 10 9.85 -20.40 11.64
CA TYR A 10 8.61 -21.12 11.94
C TYR A 10 8.65 -21.90 13.26
N GLU A 11 9.83 -22.12 13.85
CA GLU A 11 9.93 -22.86 15.12
C GLU A 11 9.23 -22.12 16.27
N ALA A 12 9.39 -20.79 16.35
CA ALA A 12 8.72 -19.98 17.36
C ALA A 12 7.19 -19.96 17.19
N VAL A 13 6.71 -19.89 15.95
CA VAL A 13 5.28 -19.93 15.63
C VAL A 13 4.70 -21.31 15.94
N GLU A 14 5.44 -22.38 15.65
CA GLU A 14 5.04 -23.75 15.97
C GLU A 14 4.95 -23.98 17.48
N LEU A 15 5.88 -23.41 18.27
CA LEU A 15 5.83 -23.46 19.73
C LEU A 15 4.58 -22.75 20.27
N ILE A 16 4.29 -21.54 19.81
CA ILE A 16 3.08 -20.78 20.19
C ILE A 16 1.81 -21.57 19.85
N TYR A 17 1.76 -22.16 18.65
CA TYR A 17 0.66 -23.00 18.21
C TYR A 17 0.46 -24.21 19.14
N ARG A 18 1.55 -24.91 19.49
CA ARG A 18 1.50 -26.09 20.38
C ARG A 18 1.05 -25.69 21.79
N GLU A 19 1.51 -24.57 22.32
CA GLU A 19 1.08 -24.08 23.63
C GLU A 19 -0.42 -23.74 23.64
N LEU A 20 -0.89 -22.98 22.65
CA LEU A 20 -2.31 -22.62 22.52
C LEU A 20 -3.21 -23.85 22.41
N THR A 21 -2.85 -24.79 21.55
CA THR A 21 -3.63 -26.02 21.34
C THR A 21 -3.52 -27.03 22.48
N SER A 22 -2.55 -26.87 23.38
CA SER A 22 -2.49 -27.63 24.64
C SER A 22 -3.41 -27.08 25.73
N ALA A 23 -3.70 -25.78 25.70
CA ALA A 23 -4.52 -25.08 26.70
C ALA A 23 -5.99 -24.94 26.27
N TYR A 24 -6.26 -24.82 24.98
CA TYR A 24 -7.59 -24.60 24.41
C TYR A 24 -7.91 -25.62 23.32
N LYS A 25 -9.19 -25.96 23.15
CA LYS A 25 -9.61 -26.76 21.98
C LYS A 25 -9.57 -25.88 20.73
N GLN A 26 -9.29 -26.49 19.59
CA GLN A 26 -9.22 -25.76 18.32
C GLN A 26 -10.50 -24.95 17.98
N SER A 27 -11.67 -25.43 18.43
CA SER A 27 -12.96 -24.77 18.23
C SER A 27 -13.18 -23.55 19.14
N GLU A 28 -12.36 -23.37 20.17
CA GLU A 28 -12.42 -22.26 21.14
C GLU A 28 -11.42 -21.16 20.79
N ILE A 29 -10.53 -21.40 19.81
CA ILE A 29 -9.50 -20.46 19.38
C ILE A 29 -10.05 -19.59 18.24
N ASP A 30 -10.12 -18.29 18.47
CA ASP A 30 -10.35 -17.31 17.41
C ASP A 30 -9.00 -16.90 16.80
N TRP A 31 -8.72 -17.43 15.61
CA TRP A 31 -7.50 -17.14 14.87
C TRP A 31 -7.41 -15.69 14.40
N THR A 32 -8.54 -14.99 14.29
CA THR A 32 -8.60 -13.56 13.91
C THR A 32 -7.99 -12.72 15.02
N ILE A 33 -8.37 -12.98 16.28
CA ILE A 33 -7.80 -12.29 17.44
C ILE A 33 -6.29 -12.54 17.57
N ILE A 34 -5.84 -13.76 17.30
CA ILE A 34 -4.40 -14.10 17.32
C ILE A 34 -3.65 -13.35 16.21
N HIS A 35 -4.22 -13.31 15.00
CA HIS A 35 -3.67 -12.55 13.88
C HIS A 35 -3.55 -11.07 14.23
N ASP A 36 -4.62 -10.47 14.74
CA ASP A 36 -4.66 -9.04 15.07
C ASP A 36 -3.67 -8.69 16.18
N ALA A 37 -3.52 -9.54 17.21
CA ALA A 37 -2.50 -9.38 18.24
C ALA A 37 -1.07 -9.51 17.69
N GLY A 38 -0.87 -10.31 16.63
CA GLY A 38 0.39 -10.39 15.91
C GLY A 38 0.72 -9.13 15.11
N CYS A 39 -0.31 -8.49 14.55
CA CYS A 39 -0.20 -7.20 13.84
C CYS A 39 0.10 -6.01 14.75
N THR A 40 0.10 -6.17 16.09
CA THR A 40 0.47 -5.12 17.06
C THR A 40 1.83 -5.36 17.72
N ARG A 41 2.63 -6.33 17.23
CA ARG A 41 3.90 -6.76 17.84
C ARG A 41 5.13 -6.04 17.29
N ASP A 42 4.92 -5.07 16.42
CA ASP A 42 5.90 -4.13 15.92
C ASP A 42 6.19 -3.07 16.99
N ASP A 43 7.11 -3.39 17.90
CA ASP A 43 7.59 -2.50 18.99
C ASP A 43 8.45 -1.31 18.49
N THR A 44 8.51 -1.07 17.18
CA THR A 44 9.25 0.04 16.59
C THR A 44 8.29 0.91 15.81
N ASP A 45 8.15 2.17 16.21
CA ASP A 45 7.45 3.17 15.41
C ASP A 45 7.97 3.13 13.97
N LEU A 46 7.05 3.10 13.00
CA LEU A 46 7.42 3.23 11.60
C LEU A 46 8.23 4.53 11.42
N PRO A 47 9.30 4.53 10.61
CA PRO A 47 10.05 5.74 10.35
C PRO A 47 9.10 6.84 9.82
N HIS A 48 8.87 7.87 10.62
CA HIS A 48 8.05 8.99 10.19
C HIS A 48 8.87 9.86 9.24
N HIS A 49 8.63 9.70 7.94
CA HIS A 49 9.27 10.50 6.90
C HIS A 49 8.22 11.13 6.00
N VAL A 50 8.14 12.46 6.06
CA VAL A 50 7.33 13.24 5.13
C VAL A 50 8.22 13.71 3.99
N THR A 51 7.81 13.38 2.76
CA THR A 51 8.53 13.77 1.54
C THR A 51 8.52 15.30 1.39
N THR A 52 9.68 15.89 1.15
CA THR A 52 9.76 17.35 0.95
C THR A 52 9.09 17.75 -0.37
N PRO A 53 8.54 18.98 -0.49
CA PRO A 53 7.89 19.41 -1.73
C PRO A 53 8.80 19.33 -2.98
N ASN A 54 10.10 19.58 -2.81
CA ASN A 54 11.08 19.48 -3.90
C ASN A 54 11.33 18.02 -4.31
N ASP A 55 11.39 17.10 -3.33
CA ASP A 55 11.49 15.68 -3.64
C ASP A 55 10.21 15.14 -4.28
N LEU A 56 9.05 15.64 -3.86
CA LEU A 56 7.76 15.29 -4.44
C LEU A 56 7.69 15.69 -5.92
N ASP A 57 8.09 16.93 -6.25
CA ASP A 57 8.21 17.38 -7.64
C ASP A 57 9.21 16.53 -8.43
N ARG A 58 10.38 16.21 -7.85
CA ARG A 58 11.35 15.32 -8.48
C ARG A 58 10.80 13.91 -8.73
N LEU A 59 9.98 13.39 -7.82
CA LEU A 59 9.34 12.08 -7.97
C LEU A 59 8.29 12.11 -9.09
N ILE A 60 7.46 13.14 -9.17
CA ILE A 60 6.42 13.27 -10.19
C ILE A 60 7.04 13.64 -11.54
N SER A 61 7.60 14.85 -11.65
CA SER A 61 8.07 15.46 -12.90
C SER A 61 9.34 14.78 -13.45
N GLY A 62 10.10 14.11 -12.58
CA GLY A 62 11.33 13.39 -12.96
C GLY A 62 11.13 11.88 -13.08
N THR A 63 10.82 11.24 -11.95
CA THR A 63 10.84 9.77 -11.86
C THR A 63 9.63 9.14 -12.56
N PHE A 64 8.42 9.61 -12.26
CA PHE A 64 7.20 9.10 -12.87
C PHE A 64 7.16 9.38 -14.38
N ARG A 65 7.56 10.59 -14.80
CA ARG A 65 7.76 10.90 -16.23
C ARG A 65 8.72 9.94 -16.92
N SER A 66 9.87 9.65 -16.30
CA SER A 66 10.86 8.72 -16.86
C SER A 66 10.30 7.30 -16.94
N PHE A 67 9.50 6.89 -15.95
CA PHE A 67 8.79 5.62 -15.94
C PHE A 67 7.80 5.53 -17.11
N LEU A 68 6.98 6.56 -17.34
CA LEU A 68 6.06 6.61 -18.49
C LEU A 68 6.83 6.47 -19.82
N ALA A 69 7.94 7.20 -19.97
CA ALA A 69 8.78 7.12 -21.16
C ALA A 69 9.44 5.74 -21.38
N ALA A 70 9.61 4.94 -20.33
CA ALA A 70 10.18 3.60 -20.39
C ALA A 70 9.15 2.52 -20.76
N LEU A 71 7.85 2.84 -20.76
CA LEU A 71 6.81 1.89 -21.16
C LEU A 71 6.97 1.54 -22.65
N PRO A 72 6.92 0.26 -23.04
CA PRO A 72 7.12 -0.17 -24.43
C PRO A 72 6.02 0.34 -25.35
N VAL A 73 4.83 0.57 -24.81
CA VAL A 73 3.68 1.17 -25.48
C VAL A 73 2.91 2.06 -24.51
N PRO A 74 2.24 3.12 -24.99
CA PRO A 74 1.38 3.93 -24.13
C PRO A 74 0.21 3.10 -23.55
N PRO A 75 -0.08 3.22 -22.24
CA PRO A 75 -1.22 2.55 -21.64
C PRO A 75 -2.54 3.09 -22.19
N THR A 76 -3.52 2.21 -22.36
CA THR A 76 -4.89 2.58 -22.78
C THR A 76 -5.76 3.03 -21.61
N ILE A 77 -5.53 2.46 -20.42
CA ILE A 77 -6.29 2.75 -19.19
C ILE A 77 -5.28 2.88 -18.04
N VAL A 78 -5.44 3.91 -17.23
CA VAL A 78 -4.66 4.14 -16.01
C VAL A 78 -5.64 4.32 -14.86
N THR A 79 -5.49 3.51 -13.82
CA THR A 79 -6.28 3.59 -12.59
C THR A 79 -5.37 4.00 -11.44
N ILE A 80 -5.78 5.01 -10.67
CA ILE A 80 -4.98 5.56 -9.58
C ILE A 80 -5.88 5.62 -8.35
N ALA A 81 -5.41 5.06 -7.24
CA ALA A 81 -6.08 5.22 -5.95
C ALA A 81 -5.69 6.58 -5.34
N ARG A 82 -6.68 7.38 -4.94
CA ARG A 82 -6.44 8.61 -4.19
C ARG A 82 -6.20 8.23 -2.74
N SER A 83 -4.97 8.38 -2.28
CA SER A 83 -4.45 8.00 -0.97
C SER A 83 -4.95 8.96 0.14
N SER A 84 -6.23 9.33 0.12
CA SER A 84 -6.79 10.34 1.02
C SER A 84 -7.01 9.83 2.46
N ASP A 85 -7.29 8.54 2.61
CA ASP A 85 -7.77 7.93 3.86
C ASP A 85 -6.90 6.75 4.33
N ASP A 86 -5.62 6.72 3.92
CA ASP A 86 -4.72 5.59 4.23
C ASP A 86 -3.72 5.84 5.38
N ASP A 87 -3.86 6.94 6.10
CA ASP A 87 -2.98 7.39 7.19
C ASP A 87 -1.49 7.62 6.81
N TYR A 88 -1.10 7.43 5.54
CA TYR A 88 0.27 7.58 5.07
C TYR A 88 0.51 8.84 4.25
N CYS A 89 -0.46 9.27 3.42
CA CYS A 89 -0.32 10.48 2.63
C CYS A 89 -0.77 11.72 3.43
N PRO A 90 0.09 12.73 3.58
CA PRO A 90 -0.33 13.99 4.18
C PRO A 90 -1.48 14.62 3.35
N PRO A 91 -2.61 15.00 3.98
CA PRO A 91 -3.79 15.47 3.27
C PRO A 91 -3.51 16.71 2.42
N GLU A 92 -2.57 17.56 2.85
CA GLU A 92 -2.12 18.74 2.10
C GLU A 92 -1.38 18.40 0.81
N ASN A 93 -0.85 17.18 0.66
CA ASN A 93 -0.12 16.75 -0.52
C ASN A 93 -0.98 15.99 -1.53
N VAL A 94 -2.12 15.44 -1.12
CA VAL A 94 -3.00 14.60 -1.98
C VAL A 94 -3.33 15.31 -3.28
N ASP A 95 -3.81 16.55 -3.20
CA ASP A 95 -4.24 17.31 -4.38
C ASP A 95 -3.06 17.68 -5.28
N GLN A 96 -1.93 18.09 -4.68
CA GLN A 96 -0.71 18.39 -5.44
C GLN A 96 -0.21 17.16 -6.21
N ILE A 97 -0.21 15.98 -5.56
CA ILE A 97 0.20 14.72 -6.19
C ILE A 97 -0.74 14.37 -7.33
N GLN A 98 -2.05 14.43 -7.08
CA GLN A 98 -3.05 14.12 -8.10
C GLN A 98 -2.90 15.02 -9.33
N ILE A 99 -2.78 16.34 -9.12
CA ILE A 99 -2.62 17.29 -10.22
C ILE A 99 -1.34 17.01 -11.00
N GLY A 100 -0.20 16.86 -10.32
CA GLY A 100 1.08 16.61 -10.97
C GLY A 100 1.10 15.30 -11.77
N VAL A 101 0.54 14.23 -11.22
CA VAL A 101 0.44 12.94 -11.91
C VAL A 101 -0.46 13.03 -13.15
N LEU A 102 -1.62 13.70 -13.04
CA LEU A 102 -2.51 13.90 -14.18
C LEU A 102 -1.86 14.75 -15.28
N ASP A 103 -1.06 15.76 -14.91
CA ASP A 103 -0.36 16.60 -15.87
C ASP A 103 0.74 15.84 -16.61
N GLU A 104 1.53 15.01 -15.92
CA GLU A 104 2.51 14.14 -16.58
C GLU A 104 1.84 13.11 -17.51
N LEU A 105 0.69 12.55 -17.10
CA LEU A 105 -0.09 11.65 -17.95
C LEU A 105 -0.63 12.35 -19.20
N ARG A 106 -1.17 13.58 -19.06
CA ARG A 106 -1.61 14.40 -20.20
C ARG A 106 -0.46 14.75 -21.14
N GLN A 107 0.72 15.06 -20.60
CA GLN A 107 1.90 15.34 -21.41
C GLN A 107 2.36 14.11 -22.22
N TYR A 108 2.26 12.91 -21.64
CA TYR A 108 2.71 11.68 -22.27
C TYR A 108 1.67 11.07 -23.23
N LEU A 109 0.40 11.04 -22.84
CA LEU A 109 -0.69 10.39 -23.59
C LEU A 109 -1.47 11.34 -24.51
N GLY A 110 -1.39 12.66 -24.28
CA GLY A 110 -2.19 13.66 -24.96
C GLY A 110 -3.54 13.88 -24.28
N GLU A 111 -4.61 13.97 -25.08
CA GLU A 111 -5.96 14.15 -24.57
C GLU A 111 -6.43 12.86 -23.87
N VAL A 112 -6.65 12.95 -22.56
CA VAL A 112 -7.10 11.83 -21.72
C VAL A 112 -8.47 12.16 -21.14
N ASP A 113 -9.38 11.18 -21.17
CA ASP A 113 -10.63 11.23 -20.43
C ASP A 113 -10.34 10.91 -18.95
N VAL A 114 -10.66 11.85 -18.06
CA VAL A 114 -10.37 11.73 -16.62
C VAL A 114 -11.68 11.55 -15.87
N GLN A 115 -11.81 10.42 -15.17
CA GLN A 115 -12.96 10.09 -14.35
C GLN A 115 -12.54 10.10 -12.87
N LEU A 116 -13.11 11.02 -12.10
CA LEU A 116 -12.86 11.15 -10.66
C LEU A 116 -13.98 10.42 -9.90
N ALA A 117 -13.82 9.10 -9.75
CA ALA A 117 -14.88 8.24 -9.19
C ALA A 117 -15.37 8.70 -7.82
N TYR A 118 -14.46 9.20 -6.98
CA TYR A 118 -14.76 9.70 -5.63
C TYR A 118 -15.69 10.92 -5.59
N GLU A 119 -15.82 11.68 -6.70
CA GLU A 119 -16.77 12.81 -6.77
C GLU A 119 -18.21 12.34 -6.95
N ASN A 120 -18.40 11.12 -7.45
CA ASN A 120 -19.72 10.52 -7.66
C ASN A 120 -20.15 9.62 -6.47
N GLU A 121 -19.37 9.60 -5.39
CA GLU A 121 -19.69 8.87 -4.16
C GLU A 121 -20.54 9.70 -3.18
N GLU A 122 -21.00 10.90 -3.57
CA GLU A 122 -22.01 11.64 -2.80
C GLU A 122 -23.36 10.88 -2.80
N GLU A 123 -23.87 10.63 -1.58
CA GLU A 123 -25.15 9.99 -1.21
C GLU A 123 -25.19 8.44 -1.09
N VAL A 124 -24.42 7.88 -0.15
CA VAL A 124 -24.94 6.76 0.68
C VAL A 124 -24.73 7.11 2.15
N HIS A 125 -25.57 8.01 2.67
CA HIS A 125 -25.78 8.17 4.11
C HIS A 125 -27.26 8.21 4.45
#